data_AF-A0A6B8J3M9-F1
#
_entry.id   AF-A0A6B8J3M9-F1
#
_cell.length_a   1.000
_cell.length_b   1.000
_cell.length_c   1.000
_cell.angle_alpha   90.00
_cell.angle_beta   90.00
_cell.angle_gamma   90.00
#
_symmetry.space_group_name_H-M   'P 1'
#
loop_
_entity.id
_entity.type
_entity.pdbx_description
1 polymer ?
#
loop_
_entity_poly.entity_id
_entity_poly.type
_entity_poly.pdbx_seq_one_letter_code
_entity_poly.pdbx_strand_id
1 'polypeptide(L)'
;MTQRNVRAGLSLAYIMLLALLASTPWIWQKWSPGGFAAPGPFFCKELLSSGGDDDVMIMAFVVFALPLVLRVIRLLCRVGVYEVWLFYICVAFVGFSLMLASLDCADVFYTAFVLPDPALASALLAIPVAALVLAYLRAKSRPTAR
;
A
#
# COMPACT_ATOMS: atom_id res chain seq x y z
N MET A 1 0.76 31.58 3.99
CA MET A 1 0.14 30.31 3.54
C MET A 1 -0.88 29.84 4.58
N THR A 2 -2.17 29.88 4.24
CA THR A 2 -3.27 29.66 5.19
C THR A 2 -3.31 28.21 5.66
N GLN A 3 -3.62 27.95 6.94
CA GLN A 3 -3.67 26.59 7.54
C GLN A 3 -4.54 25.59 6.76
N ARG A 4 -5.51 26.09 5.98
CA ARG A 4 -6.37 25.36 5.05
C ARG A 4 -5.62 24.76 3.86
N ASN A 5 -4.66 25.50 3.29
CA ASN A 5 -3.88 25.05 2.12
C ASN A 5 -2.93 23.90 2.49
N VAL A 6 -2.34 23.96 3.68
CA VAL A 6 -1.47 22.88 4.20
C VAL A 6 -2.26 21.58 4.39
N ARG A 7 -3.49 21.66 4.93
CA ARG A 7 -4.36 20.48 5.11
C ARG A 7 -4.82 19.90 3.77
N ALA A 8 -5.15 20.75 2.80
CA ALA A 8 -5.51 20.31 1.46
C ALA A 8 -4.33 19.61 0.77
N GLY A 9 -3.12 20.21 0.84
CA GLY A 9 -1.90 19.61 0.29
C GLY A 9 -1.57 18.25 0.89
N LEU A 10 -1.64 18.10 2.21
CA LEU A 10 -1.43 16.81 2.88
C LEU A 10 -2.51 15.78 2.54
N SER A 11 -3.76 16.21 2.37
CA SER A 11 -4.84 15.30 1.97
C SER A 11 -4.66 14.81 0.54
N LEU A 12 -4.20 15.68 -0.37
CA LEU A 12 -3.84 15.30 -1.74
C LEU A 12 -2.64 14.35 -1.74
N ALA A 13 -1.59 14.62 -0.96
CA ALA A 13 -0.44 13.72 -0.82
C ALA A 13 -0.87 12.33 -0.32
N TYR A 14 -1.77 12.28 0.68
CA TYR A 14 -2.33 11.02 1.17
C TYR A 14 -3.15 10.28 0.08
N ILE A 15 -3.96 10.99 -0.69
CA ILE A 15 -4.70 10.41 -1.82
C ILE A 15 -3.75 9.85 -2.88
N MET A 16 -2.67 10.57 -3.20
CA MET A 16 -1.66 10.09 -4.16
C MET A 16 -0.97 8.83 -3.66
N LEU A 17 -0.67 8.74 -2.36
CA LEU A 17 -0.10 7.53 -1.75
C LEU A 17 -1.08 6.35 -1.80
N LEU A 18 -2.36 6.58 -1.48
CA LEU A 18 -3.39 5.55 -1.57
C LEU A 18 -3.65 5.10 -3.01
N ALA A 19 -3.59 6.03 -3.97
CA ALA A 19 -3.71 5.72 -5.39
C ALA A 19 -2.52 4.89 -5.87
N LEU A 20 -1.30 5.23 -5.45
CA LEU A 20 -0.11 4.43 -5.72
C LEU A 20 -0.28 3.00 -5.20
N LEU A 21 -0.68 2.83 -3.93
CA LEU A 21 -0.97 1.53 -3.34
C LEU A 21 -2.04 0.76 -4.13
N ALA A 22 -3.18 1.38 -4.40
CA ALA A 22 -4.27 0.73 -5.15
C ALA A 22 -3.88 0.36 -6.59
N SER A 23 -2.98 1.13 -7.22
CA SER A 23 -2.48 0.87 -8.58
C SER A 23 -1.31 -0.10 -8.65
N THR A 24 -0.72 -0.48 -7.51
CA THR A 24 0.42 -1.40 -7.41
C THR A 24 0.23 -2.69 -8.20
N PRO A 25 -0.95 -3.36 -8.19
CA PRO A 25 -1.16 -4.59 -8.97
C PRO A 25 -1.07 -4.39 -10.48
N TRP A 26 -1.56 -3.27 -10.99
CA TRP A 26 -1.46 -2.95 -12.42
C TRP A 26 -0.03 -2.60 -12.83
N ILE A 27 0.71 -1.91 -11.97
CA ILE A 27 2.13 -1.61 -12.21
C ILE A 27 2.93 -2.92 -12.19
N TRP A 28 2.65 -3.80 -11.22
CA TRP A 28 3.26 -5.11 -11.09
C TRP A 28 3.06 -5.96 -12.36
N GLN A 29 1.81 -6.17 -12.79
CA GLN A 29 1.53 -6.99 -13.99
C GLN A 29 2.21 -6.49 -15.27
N LYS A 30 2.49 -5.19 -15.36
CA LYS A 30 3.05 -4.57 -16.57
C LYS A 30 4.58 -4.48 -16.56
N TRP A 31 5.19 -4.33 -15.38
CA TRP A 31 6.62 -4.02 -15.24
C TRP A 31 7.41 -5.04 -14.43
N SER A 32 6.74 -5.89 -13.65
CA SER A 32 7.40 -6.88 -12.80
C SER A 32 7.66 -8.17 -13.57
N PRO A 33 8.87 -8.76 -13.45
CA PRO A 33 9.12 -10.12 -13.89
C PRO A 33 8.48 -11.18 -12.96
N GLY A 34 7.90 -10.81 -11.80
CA GLY A 34 7.27 -11.71 -10.83
C GLY A 34 8.11 -11.93 -9.56
N GLY A 35 7.59 -12.70 -8.60
CA GLY A 35 8.29 -13.01 -7.35
C GLY A 35 9.52 -13.91 -7.58
N PHE A 36 10.62 -13.65 -6.87
CA PHE A 36 11.85 -14.46 -6.93
C PHE A 36 11.80 -15.55 -5.87
N ALA A 37 12.10 -16.79 -6.26
CA ALA A 37 12.11 -17.94 -5.36
C ALA A 37 13.46 -18.06 -4.64
N ALA A 38 13.46 -18.25 -3.32
CA ALA A 38 14.67 -18.60 -2.57
C ALA A 38 14.57 -20.05 -2.02
N PRO A 39 15.59 -20.92 -2.18
CA PRO A 39 16.92 -20.69 -2.75
C PRO A 39 17.02 -21.20 -4.21
N GLY A 40 16.95 -20.31 -5.20
CA GLY A 40 17.21 -20.66 -6.60
C GLY A 40 17.18 -19.45 -7.54
N PRO A 41 17.77 -19.50 -8.74
CA PRO A 41 17.75 -18.39 -9.69
C PRO A 41 16.45 -18.27 -10.51
N PHE A 42 15.33 -18.78 -9.98
CA PHE A 42 14.08 -18.96 -10.72
C PHE A 42 12.99 -18.02 -10.19
N PHE A 43 12.11 -17.58 -11.08
CA PHE A 43 10.91 -16.83 -10.69
C PHE A 43 9.80 -17.81 -10.26
N CYS A 44 8.99 -17.44 -9.28
CA CYS A 44 7.87 -18.26 -8.80
C CYS A 44 6.88 -18.62 -9.92
N LYS A 45 6.72 -17.73 -10.92
CA LYS A 45 5.93 -18.00 -12.13
C LYS A 45 6.46 -19.13 -13.01
N GLU A 46 7.76 -19.42 -12.96
CA GLU A 46 8.41 -20.47 -13.77
C GLU A 46 8.26 -21.84 -13.13
N LEU A 47 8.04 -21.87 -11.81
CA LEU A 47 7.64 -23.06 -11.06
C LEU A 47 6.12 -23.22 -11.23
N LEU A 48 5.71 -23.71 -12.40
CA LEU A 48 4.33 -23.96 -12.89
C LEU A 48 3.34 -24.66 -11.92
N SER A 49 3.78 -25.04 -10.72
CA SER A 49 2.91 -25.53 -9.64
C SER A 49 2.36 -24.42 -8.73
N SER A 50 2.83 -23.17 -8.83
CA SER A 50 2.40 -22.03 -7.98
C SER A 50 2.22 -20.71 -8.76
N GLY A 51 2.43 -20.72 -10.09
CA GLY A 51 2.49 -19.54 -10.97
C GLY A 51 1.20 -18.73 -11.19
N GLY A 52 0.29 -18.72 -10.22
CA GLY A 52 -0.82 -17.78 -10.14
C GLY A 52 -1.01 -17.15 -8.77
N ASP A 53 -0.31 -17.59 -7.72
CA ASP A 53 -0.58 -17.11 -6.35
C ASP A 53 0.12 -15.78 -6.04
N ASP A 54 1.32 -15.52 -6.57
CA ASP A 54 2.05 -14.27 -6.35
C ASP A 54 1.33 -13.05 -6.93
N ASP A 55 0.73 -13.18 -8.11
CA ASP A 55 -0.12 -12.15 -8.70
C ASP A 55 -1.39 -11.92 -7.87
N VAL A 56 -2.00 -12.98 -7.32
CA VAL A 56 -3.19 -12.89 -6.45
C VAL A 56 -2.87 -12.21 -5.13
N MET A 57 -1.69 -12.47 -4.55
CA MET A 57 -1.27 -11.82 -3.31
C MET A 57 -1.05 -10.32 -3.50
N ILE A 58 -0.57 -9.90 -4.67
CA ILE A 58 -0.38 -8.47 -4.97
C ILE A 58 -1.71 -7.79 -5.27
N MET A 59 -2.71 -8.51 -5.79
CA MET A 59 -4.08 -7.98 -5.90
C MET A 59 -4.70 -7.56 -4.56
N ALA A 60 -4.17 -8.01 -3.41
CA ALA A 60 -4.59 -7.53 -2.10
C ALA A 60 -4.45 -6.01 -1.93
N PHE A 61 -3.50 -5.38 -2.64
CA PHE A 61 -3.31 -3.93 -2.61
C PHE A 61 -4.51 -3.14 -3.18
N VAL A 62 -5.39 -3.76 -3.98
CA VAL A 62 -6.64 -3.14 -4.46
C VAL A 62 -7.53 -2.71 -3.31
N VAL A 63 -7.44 -3.35 -2.14
CA VAL A 63 -8.24 -3.00 -0.96
C VAL A 63 -7.98 -1.56 -0.50
N PHE A 64 -6.81 -0.97 -0.80
CA PHE A 64 -6.53 0.45 -0.57
C PHE A 64 -7.39 1.41 -1.41
N ALA A 65 -8.12 0.92 -2.41
CA ALA A 65 -9.13 1.70 -3.11
C ALA A 65 -10.28 2.15 -2.17
N LEU A 66 -10.59 1.39 -1.12
CA LEU A 66 -11.62 1.76 -0.14
C LEU A 66 -11.27 3.04 0.63
N PRO A 67 -10.12 3.15 1.33
CA PRO A 67 -9.72 4.40 1.97
C PRO A 67 -9.48 5.52 0.94
N LEU A 68 -9.08 5.19 -0.30
CA LEU A 68 -8.92 6.18 -1.37
C LEU A 68 -10.26 6.85 -1.71
N VAL A 69 -11.28 6.06 -2.08
CA VAL A 69 -12.61 6.56 -2.44
C VAL A 69 -13.22 7.34 -1.29
N LEU A 70 -13.12 6.80 -0.07
CA LEU A 70 -13.61 7.47 1.13
C LEU A 70 -12.95 8.84 1.33
N ARG A 71 -11.62 8.94 1.12
CA ARG A 71 -10.89 10.19 1.26
C ARG A 71 -11.21 11.19 0.16
N VAL A 72 -11.40 10.73 -1.07
CA VAL A 72 -11.80 11.58 -2.21
C VAL A 72 -13.18 12.20 -1.94
N ILE A 73 -14.16 11.41 -1.51
CA ILE A 73 -15.50 11.91 -1.15
C ILE A 73 -15.42 12.91 0.01
N ARG A 74 -14.51 12.67 0.96
CA ARG A 74 -14.35 13.47 2.19
C ARG A 74 -13.15 14.42 2.15
N LEU A 75 -12.73 14.88 0.97
CA LEU A 75 -11.50 15.66 0.78
C LEU A 75 -11.45 16.92 1.68
N LEU A 76 -12.59 17.59 1.85
CA LEU A 76 -12.72 18.81 2.64
C LEU A 76 -13.09 18.55 4.11
N CYS A 77 -13.34 17.30 4.49
CA CYS A 77 -13.75 16.93 5.83
C CYS A 77 -12.54 16.56 6.72
N ARG A 78 -12.74 16.68 8.03
CA ARG A 78 -11.78 16.19 9.03
C ARG A 78 -11.67 14.67 8.95
N VAL A 79 -10.46 14.16 9.17
CA VAL A 79 -10.18 12.71 9.23
C VAL A 79 -10.91 12.11 10.43
N GLY A 80 -11.85 11.22 10.14
CA GLY A 80 -12.56 10.43 11.15
C GLY A 80 -11.69 9.35 11.78
N VAL A 81 -12.11 8.82 12.93
CA VAL A 81 -11.44 7.65 13.55
C VAL A 81 -11.61 6.39 12.70
N TYR A 82 -12.76 6.23 12.05
CA TYR A 82 -13.03 5.09 11.15
C TYR A 82 -12.14 5.12 9.89
N GLU A 83 -11.72 6.29 9.38
CA GLU A 83 -10.73 6.37 8.27
C GLU A 83 -9.39 5.75 8.68
N VAL A 84 -8.99 5.96 9.94
CA VAL A 84 -7.76 5.41 10.50
C VAL A 84 -7.86 3.90 10.67
N TRP A 85 -8.96 3.41 11.25
CA TRP A 85 -9.19 1.97 11.36
C TRP A 85 -9.26 1.28 10.00
N LEU A 86 -9.97 1.87 9.04
CA LEU A 86 -10.07 1.31 7.69
C LEU A 86 -8.69 1.18 7.05
N PHE A 87 -7.83 2.21 7.15
CA PHE A 87 -6.47 2.14 6.64
C PHE A 87 -5.66 1.01 7.31
N TYR A 88 -5.69 0.89 8.63
CA TYR A 88 -4.95 -0.17 9.32
C TYR A 88 -5.47 -1.58 9.03
N ILE A 89 -6.78 -1.74 8.82
CA ILE A 89 -7.37 -3.01 8.37
C ILE A 89 -6.83 -3.37 6.98
N CYS A 90 -6.75 -2.40 6.06
CA CYS A 90 -6.16 -2.63 4.74
C CYS A 90 -4.68 -3.01 4.84
N VAL A 91 -3.91 -2.33 5.69
CA VAL A 91 -2.49 -2.65 5.93
C VAL A 91 -2.33 -4.05 6.51
N ALA A 92 -3.16 -4.44 7.48
CA ALA A 92 -3.12 -5.77 8.08
C ALA A 92 -3.48 -6.86 7.05
N PHE A 93 -4.49 -6.62 6.22
CA PHE A 93 -4.89 -7.54 5.16
C PHE A 93 -3.76 -7.73 4.14
N VAL A 94 -3.18 -6.65 3.64
CA VAL A 94 -2.06 -6.71 2.68
C VAL A 94 -0.82 -7.33 3.31
N GLY A 95 -0.50 -6.99 4.56
CA GLY A 95 0.60 -7.61 5.28
C GLY A 95 0.42 -9.12 5.45
N PHE A 96 -0.81 -9.57 5.71
CA PHE A 96 -1.14 -11.00 5.79
C PHE A 96 -1.01 -11.68 4.43
N SER A 97 -1.49 -11.06 3.35
CA SER A 97 -1.31 -11.59 1.98
C SER A 97 0.17 -11.70 1.58
N LEU A 98 1.00 -10.70 1.90
CA LEU A 98 2.43 -10.74 1.63
C LEU A 98 3.16 -11.80 2.47
N MET A 99 2.72 -12.00 3.72
CA MET A 99 3.23 -13.08 4.57
C MET A 99 2.90 -14.45 3.98
N LEU A 100 1.69 -14.66 3.47
CA LEU A 100 1.32 -15.89 2.77
C LEU A 100 2.19 -16.11 1.53
N ALA A 101 2.39 -15.06 0.70
CA ALA A 101 3.29 -15.12 -0.45
C ALA A 101 4.72 -15.53 -0.06
N SER A 102 5.19 -15.08 1.12
CA SER A 102 6.51 -15.42 1.66
C SER A 102 6.64 -16.86 2.15
N LEU A 103 5.53 -17.47 2.55
CA LEU A 103 5.48 -18.87 2.98
C LEU A 103 5.44 -19.83 1.78
N ASP A 104 4.82 -19.41 0.67
CA ASP A 104 4.67 -20.26 -0.52
C ASP A 104 5.94 -20.32 -1.36
N CYS A 105 6.51 -19.17 -1.74
CA CYS A 105 7.65 -19.14 -2.66
C CYS A 105 8.41 -17.81 -2.68
N ALA A 106 7.72 -16.68 -2.50
CA ALA A 106 8.26 -15.38 -2.84
C ALA A 106 9.05 -14.76 -1.69
N ASP A 107 10.35 -14.51 -1.88
CA ASP A 107 11.08 -13.67 -0.93
C ASP A 107 10.77 -12.18 -1.20
N VAL A 108 9.72 -11.68 -0.52
CA VAL A 108 9.16 -10.33 -0.71
C VAL A 108 10.20 -9.22 -0.45
N PHE A 109 11.11 -9.42 0.50
CA PHE A 109 12.13 -8.42 0.80
C PHE A 109 13.29 -8.47 -0.20
N TYR A 110 13.69 -9.68 -0.60
CA TYR A 110 14.73 -9.85 -1.62
C TYR A 110 14.28 -9.26 -2.97
N THR A 111 13.04 -9.52 -3.37
CA THR A 111 12.40 -8.95 -4.57
C THR A 111 12.16 -7.44 -4.49
N ALA A 112 11.83 -6.90 -3.32
CA ALA A 112 11.67 -5.46 -3.18
C ALA A 112 13.01 -4.71 -3.25
N PHE A 113 14.06 -5.21 -2.60
CA PHE A 113 15.26 -4.42 -2.32
C PHE A 113 16.55 -4.92 -2.97
N VAL A 114 16.70 -6.22 -3.22
CA VAL A 114 17.93 -6.80 -3.81
C VAL A 114 17.80 -6.94 -5.33
N LEU A 115 16.64 -7.39 -5.79
CA LEU A 115 16.29 -7.46 -7.20
C LEU A 115 15.23 -6.37 -7.49
N PRO A 116 15.62 -5.10 -7.58
CA PRO A 116 14.75 -3.96 -7.31
C PRO A 116 13.49 -3.96 -8.18
N ASP A 117 12.39 -4.47 -7.63
CA ASP A 117 11.07 -4.30 -8.21
C ASP A 117 10.49 -2.94 -7.77
N PRO A 118 10.39 -1.96 -8.68
CA PRO A 118 9.97 -0.61 -8.32
C PRO A 118 8.51 -0.56 -7.84
N ALA A 119 7.64 -1.48 -8.28
CA ALA A 119 6.24 -1.51 -7.88
C ALA A 119 6.11 -1.94 -6.42
N LEU A 120 6.78 -3.04 -6.06
CA LEU A 120 6.75 -3.57 -4.70
C LEU A 120 7.49 -2.66 -3.71
N ALA A 121 8.69 -2.19 -4.08
CA ALA A 121 9.48 -1.29 -3.25
C ALA A 121 8.75 0.02 -2.94
N SER A 122 8.15 0.63 -3.97
CA SER A 122 7.38 1.88 -3.78
C SER A 122 6.12 1.65 -2.94
N ALA A 123 5.45 0.51 -3.07
CA ALA A 123 4.30 0.15 -2.25
C ALA A 123 4.69 -0.06 -0.78
N LEU A 124 5.76 -0.81 -0.50
CA LEU A 124 6.27 -1.01 0.87
C LEU A 124 6.67 0.30 1.54
N LEU A 125 7.27 1.24 0.80
CA LEU A 125 7.61 2.57 1.32
C LEU A 125 6.39 3.49 1.45
N ALA A 126 5.39 3.34 0.58
CA ALA A 126 4.18 4.16 0.61
C ALA A 126 3.31 3.88 1.84
N ILE A 127 3.28 2.65 2.37
CA ILE A 127 2.51 2.29 3.58
C ILE A 127 2.92 3.13 4.81
N PRO A 128 4.20 3.15 5.26
CA PRO A 128 4.61 3.92 6.43
C PRO A 128 4.47 5.42 6.19
N VAL A 129 4.75 5.91 4.98
CA VAL A 129 4.56 7.33 4.64
C VAL A 129 3.08 7.71 4.72
N ALA A 130 2.18 6.89 4.17
CA ALA A 130 0.74 7.10 4.26
C ALA A 130 0.23 7.07 5.71
N ALA A 131 0.76 6.16 6.54
CA ALA A 131 0.45 6.09 7.95
C ALA A 131 0.87 7.37 8.71
N LEU A 132 2.06 7.89 8.44
CA LEU A 132 2.55 9.15 9.02
C LEU A 132 1.69 10.35 8.59
N VAL A 133 1.36 10.46 7.30
CA VAL A 133 0.49 11.53 6.79
C VAL A 133 -0.90 11.45 7.43
N LEU A 134 -1.46 10.25 7.55
CA LEU A 134 -2.76 10.02 8.17
C LEU A 134 -2.75 10.38 9.66
N ALA A 135 -1.71 9.98 10.39
CA ALA A 135 -1.51 10.32 11.80
C ALA A 135 -1.42 11.84 12.00
N TYR A 136 -0.65 12.53 11.15
CA TYR A 136 -0.53 13.99 11.20
C TYR A 136 -1.86 14.70 10.89
N LEU A 137 -2.57 14.25 9.84
CA LEU A 137 -3.89 14.77 9.50
C LEU A 137 -4.89 14.56 10.64
N ARG A 138 -4.85 13.41 11.31
CA ARG A 138 -5.73 13.10 12.45
C ARG A 138 -5.39 13.93 13.68
N ALA A 139 -4.11 14.08 14.03
CA ALA A 139 -3.66 14.89 15.16
C ALA A 139 -4.16 16.34 15.02
N LYS A 140 -4.06 16.90 13.82
CA LYS A 140 -4.54 18.26 13.50
C LYS A 140 -6.06 18.38 13.38
N SER A 141 -6.78 17.26 13.35
CA SER A 141 -8.24 17.17 13.27
C SER A 141 -8.90 17.05 14.65
N ARG A 142 -8.15 16.66 15.69
CA ARG A 142 -8.68 16.63 17.07
C ARG A 142 -8.93 18.07 17.53
N PRO A 143 -10.12 18.41 18.04
CA PRO A 143 -10.29 19.66 18.75
C PRO A 143 -9.33 19.63 19.94
N THR A 144 -8.50 20.67 20.09
CA THR A 144 -7.73 20.89 21.31
C THR A 144 -8.74 20.87 22.45
N ALA A 145 -8.67 19.86 23.32
CA ALA A 145 -9.44 19.88 24.55
C ALA A 145 -9.02 21.15 25.30
N ARG A 146 -9.98 22.07 25.46
CA ARG A 146 -9.86 23.20 26.38
C ARG A 146 -10.01 22.69 27.80
#